data_AF-A0A536X818-F1
#
_entry.id   AF-A0A536X818-F1
#
_cell.length_a   1.000
_cell.length_b   1.000
_cell.length_c   1.000
_cell.angle_alpha   90.00
_cell.angle_beta   90.00
_cell.angle_gamma   90.00
#
_symmetry.space_group_name_H-M   'P 1'
#
loop_
_entity.id
_entity.type
_entity.pdbx_description
1 polymer ?
#
loop_
_entity_poly.entity_id
_entity_poly.type
_entity_poly.pdbx_seq_one_letter_code
_entity_poly.pdbx_strand_id
1 'polypeptide(L)'
;MGVANLAQATLDCGTGAITGVVADITRELGRRAGVPMTITPLPTAAAVPEAVRTDAADIGFVAPNPERTGVVRYSQTYMLVQQSALVRTDSPLHSVRELDRLGQVIGINTDDSVGVWLQERLTAARLRATTDYTLR
;
A
#
# COMPACT_ATOMS: atom_id res chain seq x y z
N MET A 1 4.03 -10.47 11.31
CA MET A 1 3.94 -9.07 10.82
C MET A 1 3.22 -9.15 9.49
N GLY A 2 1.91 -8.89 9.50
CA GLY A 2 1.07 -8.98 8.30
C GLY A 2 1.28 -7.77 7.41
N VAL A 3 1.50 -8.01 6.11
CA VAL A 3 1.61 -6.92 5.13
C VAL A 3 0.21 -6.42 4.84
N ALA A 4 -0.09 -5.23 5.35
CA ALA A 4 -1.17 -4.38 4.90
C ALA A 4 -0.61 -2.96 4.92
N ASN A 5 -1.08 -2.10 4.02
CA ASN A 5 -0.91 -0.66 4.23
C ASN A 5 -1.58 -0.34 5.57
N LEU A 6 -0.80 -0.03 6.60
CA LEU A 6 -1.32 0.18 7.95
C LEU A 6 -2.34 1.33 8.03
N ALA A 7 -2.28 2.27 7.08
CA ALA A 7 -3.30 3.31 6.96
C ALA A 7 -4.67 2.75 6.53
N GLN A 8 -4.69 1.61 5.84
CA GLN A 8 -5.90 0.96 5.32
C GLN A 8 -6.43 -0.14 6.25
N ALA A 9 -5.56 -1.07 6.65
CA ALA A 9 -5.93 -2.22 7.44
C ALA A 9 -4.78 -2.74 8.30
N THR A 10 -5.11 -3.43 9.38
CA THR A 10 -4.17 -4.21 10.19
C THR A 10 -4.66 -5.64 10.28
N LEU A 11 -3.74 -6.60 10.14
CA LEU A 11 -3.99 -8.02 10.37
C LEU A 11 -3.41 -8.42 11.73
N ASP A 12 -4.28 -8.84 12.65
CA ASP A 12 -3.87 -9.49 13.89
C ASP A 12 -3.41 -10.93 13.58
N CYS A 13 -2.13 -11.22 13.78
CA CYS A 13 -1.55 -12.53 13.44
C CYS A 13 -1.98 -13.65 14.40
N GLY A 14 -2.50 -13.33 15.59
CA GLY A 14 -2.94 -14.32 16.57
C GLY A 14 -4.38 -14.79 16.34
N THR A 15 -5.24 -13.88 15.88
CA THR A 15 -6.68 -14.12 15.68
C THR A 15 -7.08 -14.18 14.21
N GLY A 16 -6.25 -13.68 13.30
CA GLY A 16 -6.60 -13.47 11.89
C GLY A 16 -7.56 -12.30 11.66
N ALA A 17 -7.90 -11.53 12.71
CA ALA A 17 -8.82 -10.41 12.59
C ALA A 17 -8.21 -9.28 11.75
N ILE A 18 -9.02 -8.74 10.84
CA ILE A 18 -8.67 -7.58 10.02
C ILE A 18 -9.46 -6.37 10.52
N THR A 19 -8.74 -5.33 10.92
CA THR A 19 -9.33 -4.09 11.45
C THR A 19 -8.86 -2.88 10.65
N GLY A 20 -9.54 -1.73 10.81
CA GLY A 20 -9.20 -0.47 10.15
C GLY A 20 -10.22 -0.08 9.08
N VAL A 21 -9.91 1.00 8.35
CA VAL A 21 -10.83 1.64 7.41
C VAL A 21 -11.37 0.67 6.37
N VAL A 22 -10.51 -0.21 5.83
CA VAL A 22 -10.94 -1.21 4.83
C VAL A 22 -11.90 -2.24 5.42
N ALA A 23 -11.69 -2.66 6.67
CA ALA A 23 -12.61 -3.59 7.34
C ALA A 23 -13.99 -2.95 7.54
N ASP A 24 -14.03 -1.68 7.94
CA ASP A 24 -15.27 -0.94 8.15
C ASP A 24 -16.01 -0.68 6.84
N ILE A 25 -15.30 -0.27 5.78
CA ILE A 25 -15.88 -0.09 4.45
C ILE A 25 -16.43 -1.43 3.93
N THR A 26 -15.68 -2.52 4.06
CA THR A 26 -16.11 -3.85 3.59
C THR A 26 -17.39 -4.31 4.30
N ARG A 27 -17.44 -4.14 5.63
CA ARG A 27 -18.62 -4.48 6.43
C ARG A 27 -19.84 -3.66 6.00
N GLU A 28 -19.67 -2.36 5.79
CA GLU A 28 -20.76 -1.48 5.37
C GLU A 28 -21.22 -1.75 3.94
N LEU A 29 -20.30 -2.09 3.02
CA LEU A 29 -20.64 -2.53 1.67
C LEU A 29 -21.47 -3.82 1.69
N GLY A 30 -21.04 -4.83 2.46
CA GLY A 30 -21.81 -6.07 2.63
C GLY A 30 -23.20 -5.83 3.21
N ARG A 31 -23.30 -4.98 4.24
CA ARG A 31 -24.57 -4.60 4.86
C ARG A 31 -25.52 -3.93 3.86
N ARG A 32 -25.02 -3.02 3.01
CA ARG A 32 -25.83 -2.32 2.00
C ARG A 32 -26.23 -3.23 0.84
N ALA A 33 -25.34 -4.13 0.42
CA ALA A 33 -25.60 -5.07 -0.66
C ALA A 33 -26.44 -6.29 -0.21
N GLY A 34 -26.55 -6.54 1.10
CA GLY A 34 -27.25 -7.70 1.63
C GLY A 34 -26.52 -9.02 1.38
N VAL A 35 -25.20 -8.99 1.18
CA VAL A 35 -24.38 -10.16 0.89
C VAL A 35 -23.26 -10.31 1.92
N PRO A 36 -22.83 -11.55 2.24
CA PRO A 36 -21.66 -11.77 3.08
C PRO A 36 -20.40 -11.27 2.37
N MET A 37 -19.46 -10.70 3.13
CA MET A 37 -18.18 -10.23 2.64
C MET A 37 -17.04 -10.90 3.40
N THR A 38 -15.97 -11.22 2.69
CA THR A 38 -14.71 -11.71 3.25
C THR A 38 -13.57 -10.81 2.82
N ILE A 39 -12.52 -10.72 3.64
CA ILE A 39 -11.32 -9.94 3.33
C ILE A 39 -10.14 -10.89 3.28
N THR A 40 -9.42 -10.90 2.16
CA THR A 40 -8.23 -11.72 1.95
C THR A 40 -7.00 -10.81 1.87
N PRO A 41 -6.05 -10.89 2.82
CA PRO A 41 -4.79 -10.17 2.73
C PRO A 41 -3.97 -10.63 1.53
N LEU A 42 -3.38 -9.69 0.80
CA LEU A 42 -2.50 -9.96 -0.34
C LEU A 42 -1.10 -9.41 -0.09
N PRO A 43 -0.05 -10.06 -0.59
CA PRO A 43 1.33 -9.77 -0.19
C PRO A 43 1.88 -8.45 -0.75
N THR A 44 1.35 -7.94 -1.86
CA THR A 44 1.88 -6.77 -2.57
C THR A 44 0.76 -5.93 -3.20
N ALA A 45 1.05 -4.64 -3.48
CA ALA A 45 0.10 -3.73 -4.12
C ALA A 45 -0.27 -4.18 -5.55
N ALA A 46 0.73 -4.48 -6.40
CA ALA A 46 0.90 -5.87 -6.86
C ALA A 46 -0.35 -6.68 -7.20
N ALA A 47 -0.64 -7.56 -6.25
CA ALA A 47 -1.57 -8.65 -6.36
C ALA A 47 -3.03 -8.20 -6.31
N VAL A 48 -3.34 -7.00 -5.80
CA VAL A 48 -4.72 -6.51 -5.65
C VAL A 48 -5.45 -6.38 -6.98
N PRO A 49 -4.96 -5.59 -7.97
CA PRO A 49 -5.64 -5.51 -9.27
C PRO A 49 -5.60 -6.84 -10.03
N GLU A 50 -4.58 -7.68 -9.81
CA GLU A 50 -4.48 -9.00 -10.44
C GLU A 50 -5.56 -9.96 -9.92
N ALA A 51 -5.82 -9.96 -8.61
CA ALA A 51 -6.90 -10.74 -8.02
C ALA A 51 -8.28 -10.32 -8.56
N VAL A 52 -8.49 -9.01 -8.74
CA VAL A 52 -9.73 -8.50 -9.35
C VAL A 52 -9.83 -8.90 -10.83
N ARG A 53 -8.74 -8.77 -11.59
CA ARG A 53 -8.69 -9.11 -13.02
C ARG A 53 -8.95 -10.59 -13.28
N THR A 54 -8.53 -11.47 -12.36
CA THR A 54 -8.67 -12.93 -12.48
C THR A 54 -9.93 -13.46 -11.78
N ASP A 55 -10.83 -12.59 -11.35
CA ASP A 55 -12.09 -12.94 -10.65
C ASP A 55 -11.86 -13.69 -9.31
N ALA A 56 -10.66 -13.55 -8.74
CA ALA A 56 -10.32 -14.07 -7.41
C ALA A 56 -10.79 -13.14 -6.28
N ALA A 57 -11.16 -11.90 -6.60
CA ALA A 57 -11.76 -10.94 -5.68
C ALA A 57 -12.69 -9.98 -6.43
N ASP A 58 -13.86 -9.67 -5.86
CA ASP A 58 -14.81 -8.72 -6.46
C ASP A 58 -14.35 -7.25 -6.33
N ILE A 59 -13.68 -6.92 -5.21
CA ILE A 59 -13.27 -5.56 -4.85
C ILE A 59 -11.85 -5.57 -4.32
N GLY A 60 -11.01 -4.68 -4.83
CA GLY A 60 -9.64 -4.46 -4.36
C GLY A 60 -9.44 -3.10 -3.68
N PHE A 61 -8.75 -3.08 -2.55
CA PHE A 61 -8.34 -1.85 -1.87
C PHE A 61 -6.87 -1.55 -2.16
N VAL A 62 -6.60 -0.59 -3.04
CA VAL A 62 -5.24 -0.21 -3.45
C VAL A 62 -5.20 1.25 -3.89
N ALA A 63 -4.04 1.90 -3.72
CA ALA A 63 -3.83 3.23 -4.28
C ALA A 63 -3.70 3.16 -5.81
N PRO A 64 -4.23 4.14 -6.57
CA PRO A 64 -4.01 4.20 -8.00
C PRO A 64 -2.52 4.23 -8.34
N ASN A 65 -2.09 3.33 -9.23
CA ASN A 65 -0.75 3.31 -9.81
C ASN A 65 -0.86 3.68 -11.30
N PRO A 66 -0.16 4.76 -11.76
CA PRO A 66 -0.18 5.19 -13.15
C PRO A 66 0.24 4.10 -14.15
N GLU A 67 1.18 3.23 -13.78
CA GLU A 67 1.65 2.14 -14.64
C GLU A 67 0.58 1.04 -14.85
N ARG A 68 -0.53 1.11 -14.12
CA ARG A 68 -1.60 0.11 -14.10
C ARG A 68 -2.95 0.66 -14.52
N THR A 69 -2.97 1.84 -15.13
CA THR A 69 -4.21 2.40 -15.69
C THR A 69 -4.78 1.46 -16.75
N GLY A 70 -6.04 1.07 -16.60
CA GLY A 70 -6.77 0.23 -17.57
C GLY A 70 -6.94 -1.24 -17.18
N VAL A 71 -6.26 -1.73 -16.14
CA VAL A 71 -6.43 -3.12 -15.66
C VAL A 71 -7.72 -3.29 -14.85
N VAL A 72 -8.08 -2.27 -14.08
CA VAL A 72 -9.27 -2.22 -13.22
C VAL A 72 -9.93 -0.85 -13.29
N ARG A 73 -11.22 -0.77 -12.93
CA ARG A 73 -11.93 0.49 -12.74
C ARG A 73 -11.82 0.90 -11.27
N TYR A 74 -11.36 2.12 -11.02
CA TYR A 74 -11.31 2.68 -9.67
C TYR A 74 -12.68 3.25 -9.27
N SER A 75 -13.02 3.11 -7.99
CA SER A 75 -14.16 3.80 -7.38
C SER A 75 -13.83 5.27 -7.09
N GLN A 76 -14.77 5.99 -6.46
CA GLN A 76 -14.47 7.28 -5.83
C GLN A 76 -13.44 7.11 -4.72
N THR A 77 -12.59 8.13 -4.54
CA THR A 77 -11.61 8.18 -3.44
C THR A 77 -12.32 8.15 -2.09
N TYR A 78 -11.93 7.22 -1.22
CA TYR A 78 -12.47 7.10 0.13
C TYR A 78 -11.50 7.55 1.23
N MET A 79 -10.21 7.73 0.91
CA MET A 79 -9.18 8.16 1.86
C MET A 79 -8.00 8.80 1.13
N LEU A 80 -7.42 9.83 1.74
CA LEU A 80 -6.12 10.39 1.36
C LEU A 80 -5.08 9.96 2.40
N VAL A 81 -3.96 9.41 1.94
CA VAL A 81 -2.86 8.97 2.81
C VAL A 81 -1.65 9.87 2.59
N GLN A 82 -1.30 10.63 3.62
CA GLN A 82 -0.06 11.41 3.60
C GLN A 82 1.14 10.48 3.67
N GLN A 83 2.08 10.64 2.73
CA GLN A 83 3.32 9.88 2.70
C GLN A 83 4.34 10.47 3.68
N SER A 84 5.10 9.59 4.33
CA SER A 84 6.19 9.95 5.24
C SER A 84 7.34 8.96 5.08
N ALA A 85 8.49 9.26 5.66
CA ALA A 85 9.63 8.35 5.71
C ALA A 85 9.84 7.86 7.14
N LEU A 86 9.97 6.54 7.29
CA LEU A 86 10.43 5.97 8.55
C LEU A 86 11.96 6.03 8.58
N VAL A 87 12.50 6.61 9.66
CA VAL A 87 13.94 6.75 9.88
C VAL A 87 14.31 6.18 11.24
N ARG A 88 15.60 5.92 11.48
CA ARG A 88 16.08 5.59 12.82
C ARG A 88 15.89 6.77 13.76
N THR A 89 15.75 6.49 15.05
CA THR A 89 15.62 7.51 16.10
C THR A 89 16.79 8.49 16.12
N ASP A 90 18.00 8.05 15.77
CA ASP A 90 19.22 8.85 15.70
C ASP A 90 19.48 9.48 14.30
N SER A 91 18.51 9.41 13.40
CA SER A 91 18.64 9.94 12.06
C SER A 91 18.76 11.48 12.08
N PRO A 92 19.69 12.07 11.29
CA PRO A 92 19.78 13.51 11.13
C PRO A 92 18.68 14.09 10.23
N LEU A 93 17.81 13.25 9.64
CA LEU A 93 16.72 13.68 8.77
C LEU A 93 15.52 14.14 9.59
N HIS A 94 15.10 15.39 9.41
CA HIS A 94 13.95 15.99 10.08
C HIS A 94 12.80 16.35 9.12
N SER A 95 13.01 16.21 7.81
CA SER A 95 11.98 16.45 6.81
C SER A 95 12.12 15.55 5.58
N VAL A 96 10.98 15.21 4.95
CA VAL A 96 10.97 14.49 3.66
C VAL A 96 11.66 15.26 2.53
N ARG A 97 11.80 16.60 2.67
CA ARG A 97 12.55 17.44 1.72
C ARG A 97 14.05 17.14 1.70
N GLU A 98 14.53 16.39 2.68
CA GLU A 98 15.94 16.05 2.86
C GLU A 98 16.31 14.68 2.29
N LEU A 99 15.31 13.95 1.80
CA LEU A 99 15.48 12.59 1.29
C LEU A 99 16.35 12.56 0.04
N ASP A 100 16.15 13.49 -0.91
CA ASP A 100 16.89 13.50 -2.18
C ASP A 100 18.25 14.19 -2.07
N ARG A 101 19.18 13.56 -1.36
CA ARG A 101 20.55 14.06 -1.17
C ARG A 101 21.57 12.97 -1.47
N LEU A 102 22.74 13.38 -1.97
CA LEU A 102 23.87 12.49 -2.15
C LEU A 102 24.22 11.78 -0.84
N GLY A 103 24.55 10.48 -0.94
CA GLY A 103 24.87 9.63 0.20
C GLY A 103 23.66 9.05 0.94
N GLN A 104 22.42 9.50 0.66
CA GLN A 104 21.22 8.87 1.19
C GLN A 104 20.92 7.55 0.48
N VAL A 105 20.43 6.57 1.24
CA VAL A 105 19.95 5.30 0.72
C VAL A 105 18.52 5.12 1.21
N ILE A 106 17.56 5.06 0.27
CA ILE A 106 16.14 5.00 0.59
C ILE A 106 15.60 3.64 0.15
N GLY A 107 15.01 2.92 1.10
CA GLY A 107 14.28 1.68 0.82
C GLY A 107 12.91 1.99 0.21
N ILE A 108 12.57 1.32 -0.89
CA ILE A 108 11.27 1.47 -1.55
C ILE A 108 10.73 0.09 -1.94
N ASN A 109 9.42 -0.02 -2.07
CA ASN A 109 8.80 -1.15 -2.77
C ASN A 109 8.85 -0.89 -4.28
N THR A 110 9.05 -1.93 -5.09
CA THR A 110 9.15 -1.75 -6.56
C THR A 110 7.82 -1.48 -7.24
N ASP A 111 6.69 -1.84 -6.62
CA ASP A 111 5.42 -2.05 -7.31
C ASP A 111 4.21 -1.34 -6.68
N ASP A 112 4.41 -0.56 -5.60
CA ASP A 112 3.41 0.40 -5.11
C ASP A 112 3.58 1.77 -5.76
N SER A 113 2.53 2.59 -5.63
CA SER A 113 2.52 3.94 -6.21
C SER A 113 3.58 4.87 -5.60
N VAL A 114 4.01 4.63 -4.36
CA VAL A 114 5.00 5.45 -3.67
C VAL A 114 6.40 5.19 -4.22
N GLY A 115 6.77 3.92 -4.36
CA GLY A 115 8.04 3.50 -4.94
C GLY A 115 8.18 3.89 -6.40
N VAL A 116 7.11 3.76 -7.20
CA VAL A 116 7.08 4.29 -8.58
C VAL A 116 7.31 5.81 -8.57
N TRP A 117 6.57 6.54 -7.74
CA TRP A 117 6.71 8.00 -7.64
C TRP A 117 8.13 8.44 -7.25
N LEU A 118 8.78 7.72 -6.31
CA LEU A 118 10.14 8.01 -5.85
C LEU A 118 11.18 7.70 -6.94
N GLN A 119 11.03 6.60 -7.67
CA GLN A 119 11.91 6.25 -8.80
C GLN A 119 11.88 7.30 -9.91
N GLU A 120 10.71 7.87 -10.18
CA GLU A 120 10.55 8.92 -11.20
C GLU A 120 11.15 10.28 -10.79
N ARG A 121 11.30 10.55 -9.48
CA ARG A 121 11.53 11.91 -8.98
C ARG A 121 12.81 12.11 -8.18
N LEU A 122 13.31 11.08 -7.52
CA LEU A 122 14.57 11.21 -6.78
C LEU A 122 15.74 11.08 -7.74
N THR A 123 16.63 12.06 -7.69
CA THR A 123 17.73 12.20 -8.66
C THR A 123 19.11 12.09 -8.02
N ALA A 124 19.22 12.37 -6.72
CA ALA A 124 20.49 12.39 -5.99
C ALA A 124 20.63 11.23 -4.99
N ALA A 125 19.53 10.82 -4.35
CA ALA A 125 19.55 9.68 -3.42
C ALA A 125 19.64 8.34 -4.16
N ARG A 126 20.26 7.34 -3.52
CA ARG A 126 20.27 5.98 -4.04
C ARG A 126 19.04 5.22 -3.57
N LEU A 127 18.28 4.67 -4.50
CA LEU A 127 17.13 3.81 -4.19
C LEU A 127 17.57 2.36 -4.01
N ARG A 128 17.08 1.70 -2.96
CA ARG A 128 17.17 0.26 -2.77
C ARG A 128 15.77 -0.32 -2.84
N ALA A 129 15.41 -0.83 -4.02
CA ALA A 129 14.08 -1.36 -4.28
C ALA A 129 13.95 -2.82 -3.83
N THR A 130 12.77 -3.20 -3.35
CA THR A 130 12.41 -4.57 -2.99
C THR A 130 11.00 -4.91 -3.47
N THR A 131 10.78 -6.17 -3.85
CA THR A 131 9.43 -6.75 -4.05
C THR A 131 8.89 -7.37 -2.76
N ASP A 132 9.73 -7.49 -1.73
CA ASP A 132 9.38 -8.05 -0.44
C ASP A 132 8.98 -6.96 0.56
N TYR A 133 7.67 -6.88 0.81
CA TYR A 133 7.06 -5.93 1.75
C TYR A 133 7.22 -6.36 3.21
N THR A 134 7.76 -7.55 3.47
CA THR A 134 8.01 -8.01 4.84
C THR A 134 9.23 -7.34 5.47
N LEU A 135 10.02 -6.61 4.68
CA LEU A 135 11.26 -5.93 5.10
C LEU A 135 12.24 -6.89 5.81
N ARG A 136 12.25 -8.16 5.41
CA ARG A 136 13.15 -9.21 5.92
C ARG A 136 14.42 -9.34 5.09
#